data_AF-Q1CXN5-F1
#
_entry.id   AF-Q1CXN5-F1
#
_cell.length_a   1.000
_cell.length_b   1.000
_cell.length_c   1.000
_cell.angle_alpha   90.00
_cell.angle_beta   90.00
_cell.angle_gamma   90.00
#
_symmetry.space_group_name_H-M   'P 1'
#
loop_
_entity.id
_entity.type
_entity.pdbx_description
1 polymer ?
#
loop_
_entity_poly.entity_id
_entity_poly.type
_entity_poly.pdbx_seq_one_letter_code
_entity_poly.pdbx_strand_id
1 'polypeptide(L)'
;MRERLLLLCALTALTGCPKKGGDDAAMLLPEVKAGLATREAKLKSYRIAGTVQDAGLEPVTFTFEYRAPQRLRGTLGPPASRTFAWDGAHFFQQFDGEKRFATFTSELPPAKLAGFLSETFHPFMPEGFRTPLLLSHATVRRATHPLAPQAVELVQKLDGDAAGLEMVYVLRWPQLDFLGRRTVSPDGAAAEERVEEEHCDAALSLCVPKRLGRWQGGKRVGETVLTRVELNAALPNDGFTLTAPEGYDVQTRTLVESTPATQPTDG
;
A
#
# COMPACT_ATOMS: atom_id res chain seq x y z
N MET A 1 -83.81 -15.36 -16.96
CA MET A 1 -82.71 -16.05 -17.67
C MET A 1 -81.40 -15.35 -17.34
N ARG A 2 -80.51 -16.07 -16.64
CA ARG A 2 -79.05 -16.09 -16.83
C ARG A 2 -78.22 -14.83 -16.49
N GLU A 3 -77.69 -14.85 -15.26
CA GLU A 3 -76.31 -14.59 -14.83
C GLU A 3 -75.36 -13.77 -15.74
N ARG A 4 -74.72 -12.74 -15.18
CA ARG A 4 -73.24 -12.65 -15.18
C ARG A 4 -72.70 -11.70 -14.10
N LEU A 5 -71.97 -12.32 -13.19
CA LEU A 5 -70.99 -11.85 -12.21
C LEU A 5 -69.86 -11.04 -12.89
N LEU A 6 -69.23 -10.10 -12.18
CA LEU A 6 -67.78 -9.81 -12.10
C LEU A 6 -67.58 -8.41 -11.47
N LEU A 7 -67.37 -8.31 -10.15
CA LEU A 7 -66.05 -8.30 -9.49
C LEU A 7 -65.02 -7.41 -10.21
N LEU A 8 -64.81 -6.19 -9.69
CA LEU A 8 -63.58 -5.42 -9.87
C LEU A 8 -62.97 -5.18 -8.50
N CYS A 9 -62.04 -6.07 -8.17
CA CYS A 9 -61.19 -6.04 -6.98
C CYS A 9 -60.36 -4.75 -6.94
N ALA A 10 -60.36 -4.12 -5.77
CA ALA A 10 -59.40 -3.13 -5.37
C ALA A 10 -57.97 -3.74 -5.39
N LEU A 11 -57.14 -3.26 -6.32
CA LEU A 11 -55.70 -3.49 -6.32
C LEU A 11 -55.04 -2.37 -5.50
N THR A 12 -54.98 -2.57 -4.19
CA THR A 12 -54.02 -1.87 -3.32
C THR A 12 -52.64 -2.46 -3.60
N ALA A 13 -51.90 -1.86 -4.53
CA ALA A 13 -50.49 -2.17 -4.72
C ALA A 13 -49.70 -1.68 -3.50
N LEU A 14 -49.31 -2.61 -2.64
CA LEU A 14 -48.28 -2.45 -1.63
C LEU A 14 -46.97 -2.05 -2.33
N THR A 15 -46.61 -0.77 -2.25
CA THR A 15 -45.25 -0.30 -2.54
C THR A 15 -44.33 -0.78 -1.42
N GLY A 16 -43.91 -2.04 -1.48
CA GLY A 16 -42.79 -2.52 -0.68
C GLY A 16 -41.50 -1.95 -1.27
N CYS A 17 -40.88 -1.01 -0.57
CA CYS A 17 -39.47 -0.66 -0.81
C CYS A 17 -38.63 -1.90 -0.53
N PRO A 18 -37.95 -2.52 -1.51
CA PRO A 18 -36.98 -3.56 -1.20
C PRO A 18 -35.83 -2.88 -0.46
N LYS A 19 -35.63 -3.25 0.81
CA LYS A 19 -34.46 -2.88 1.61
C LYS A 19 -33.23 -3.59 1.03
N LYS A 20 -32.73 -3.10 -0.10
CA LYS A 20 -31.71 -3.72 -0.96
C LYS A 20 -30.27 -3.44 -0.49
N GLY A 21 -29.99 -3.50 0.81
CA GLY A 21 -28.68 -3.08 1.32
C GLY A 21 -28.21 -3.70 2.63
N GLY A 22 -28.96 -4.66 3.20
CA GLY A 22 -28.56 -5.31 4.45
C GLY A 22 -27.58 -6.48 4.23
N ASP A 23 -27.96 -7.42 3.37
CA ASP A 23 -27.23 -8.68 3.21
C ASP A 23 -25.99 -8.55 2.30
N ASP A 24 -26.07 -7.74 1.24
CA ASP A 24 -24.96 -7.50 0.32
C ASP A 24 -23.76 -6.81 0.99
N ALA A 25 -24.01 -5.92 1.96
CA ALA A 25 -22.95 -5.21 2.69
C ALA A 25 -22.29 -6.09 3.76
N ALA A 26 -23.05 -6.97 4.41
CA ALA A 26 -22.55 -7.87 5.45
C ALA A 26 -21.58 -8.93 4.87
N MET A 27 -21.81 -9.39 3.64
CA MET A 27 -20.96 -10.37 2.96
C MET A 27 -19.75 -9.75 2.25
N LEU A 28 -19.81 -8.47 1.89
CA LEU A 28 -18.77 -7.82 1.07
C LEU A 28 -17.42 -7.71 1.78
N LEU A 29 -17.39 -7.40 3.08
CA LEU A 29 -16.12 -7.23 3.81
C LEU A 29 -15.33 -8.55 3.92
N PRO A 30 -15.94 -9.69 4.31
CA PRO A 30 -15.29 -10.99 4.25
C PRO A 30 -14.74 -11.34 2.86
N GLU A 31 -15.52 -11.11 1.80
CA GLU A 31 -15.09 -11.36 0.41
C GLU A 31 -13.88 -10.50 0.04
N VAL A 32 -13.88 -9.22 0.41
CA VAL A 32 -12.76 -8.30 0.16
C VAL A 32 -11.52 -8.73 0.94
N LYS A 33 -11.65 -9.14 2.20
CA LYS A 33 -10.53 -9.67 2.99
C LYS A 33 -9.92 -10.92 2.36
N ALA A 34 -10.76 -11.87 1.95
CA ALA A 34 -10.31 -13.10 1.29
C ALA A 34 -9.68 -12.84 -0.08
N GLY A 35 -10.26 -11.91 -0.86
CA GLY A 35 -9.73 -11.50 -2.16
C GLY A 35 -8.38 -10.80 -2.03
N LEU A 36 -8.20 -9.93 -1.03
CA LEU A 36 -6.92 -9.25 -0.77
C LEU A 36 -5.83 -10.26 -0.40
N ALA A 37 -6.13 -11.22 0.48
CA ALA A 37 -5.19 -12.30 0.81
C ALA A 37 -4.82 -13.14 -0.43
N THR A 38 -5.82 -13.44 -1.28
CA THR A 38 -5.60 -14.14 -2.56
C THR A 38 -4.71 -13.32 -3.49
N ARG A 39 -4.95 -12.01 -3.59
CA ARG A 39 -4.16 -11.09 -4.39
C ARG A 39 -2.71 -11.03 -3.90
N GLU A 40 -2.50 -10.93 -2.60
CA GLU A 40 -1.17 -10.93 -1.98
C GLU A 40 -0.39 -12.19 -2.31
N ALA A 41 -1.04 -13.36 -2.21
CA ALA A 41 -0.43 -14.66 -2.50
C ALA A 41 0.04 -14.82 -3.96
N LYS A 42 -0.49 -14.02 -4.90
CA LYS A 42 -0.05 -14.02 -6.30
C LYS A 42 1.34 -13.40 -6.49
N LEU A 43 1.74 -12.47 -5.61
CA LEU A 43 2.96 -11.68 -5.76
C LEU A 43 4.04 -12.15 -4.79
N LYS A 44 4.81 -13.15 -5.20
CA LYS A 44 5.89 -13.76 -4.39
C LYS A 44 7.19 -12.96 -4.46
N SER A 45 7.40 -12.26 -5.57
CA SER A 45 8.53 -11.35 -5.75
C SER A 45 8.15 -10.27 -6.75
N TYR A 46 8.86 -9.15 -6.73
CA TYR A 46 8.81 -8.18 -7.80
C TYR A 46 10.07 -7.31 -7.83
N ARG A 47 10.34 -6.74 -8.99
CA ARG A 47 11.34 -5.70 -9.20
C ARG A 47 10.67 -4.52 -9.87
N ILE A 48 10.91 -3.33 -9.33
CA ILE A 48 10.48 -2.06 -9.91
C ILE A 48 11.63 -1.08 -10.01
N ALA A 49 11.55 -0.18 -10.98
CA ALA A 49 12.41 0.99 -11.09
C ALA A 49 11.59 2.17 -11.60
N GLY A 50 11.95 3.37 -11.17
CA GLY A 50 11.20 4.56 -11.51
C GLY A 50 11.77 5.84 -10.94
N THR A 51 10.94 6.87 -10.96
CA THR A 51 11.21 8.15 -10.31
C THR A 51 10.11 8.49 -9.33
N VAL A 52 10.49 9.19 -8.27
CA VAL A 52 9.56 9.92 -7.40
C VAL A 52 9.88 11.40 -7.50
N GLN A 53 8.85 12.23 -7.59
CA GLN A 53 8.99 13.67 -7.65
C GLN A 53 7.99 14.34 -6.71
N ASP A 54 8.48 15.24 -5.85
CA ASP A 54 7.65 16.19 -5.12
C ASP A 54 7.61 17.53 -5.84
N ALA A 55 6.54 18.30 -5.66
CA ALA A 55 6.39 19.61 -6.28
C ALA A 55 7.55 20.54 -5.91
N GLY A 56 8.21 21.08 -6.93
CA GLY A 56 9.36 21.99 -6.77
C GLY A 56 10.69 21.31 -6.49
N LEU A 57 10.75 19.97 -6.47
CA LEU A 57 11.98 19.20 -6.35
C LEU A 57 12.30 18.45 -7.65
N GLU A 58 13.60 18.17 -7.84
CA GLU A 58 14.07 17.32 -8.92
C GLU A 58 13.63 15.86 -8.70
N PRO A 59 13.29 15.12 -9.77
CA PRO A 59 12.95 13.70 -9.66
C PRO A 59 14.12 12.88 -9.09
N VAL A 60 13.83 12.03 -8.11
CA VAL A 60 14.79 11.07 -7.56
C VAL A 60 14.51 9.71 -8.18
N THR A 61 15.54 9.11 -8.78
CA THR A 61 15.44 7.74 -9.32
C THR A 61 15.51 6.73 -8.18
N PHE A 62 14.78 5.62 -8.31
CA PHE A 62 14.87 4.52 -7.37
C PHE A 62 14.72 3.17 -8.06
N THR A 63 15.23 2.15 -7.40
CA THR A 63 14.91 0.74 -7.67
C THR A 63 14.45 0.08 -6.39
N PHE A 64 13.58 -0.93 -6.54
CA PHE A 64 13.14 -1.72 -5.42
C PHE A 64 12.90 -3.17 -5.83
N GLU A 65 13.33 -4.08 -4.96
CA GLU A 65 13.18 -5.51 -5.10
C GLU A 65 12.58 -6.08 -3.82
N TYR A 66 11.53 -6.89 -4.00
CA TYR A 66 10.91 -7.65 -2.93
C TYR A 66 10.89 -9.12 -3.29
N ARG A 67 11.12 -9.97 -2.28
CA ARG A 67 10.89 -11.40 -2.36
C ARG A 67 10.39 -11.94 -1.03
N ALA A 68 9.30 -12.71 -1.06
CA ALA A 68 8.76 -13.38 0.11
C ALA A 68 9.78 -14.39 0.70
N PRO A 69 9.76 -14.64 2.04
CA PRO A 69 8.81 -14.09 3.01
C PRO A 69 9.12 -12.66 3.46
N GLN A 70 10.37 -12.21 3.40
CA GLN A 70 10.74 -10.81 3.72
C GLN A 70 12.19 -10.58 3.30
N ARG A 71 12.40 -10.37 2.01
CA ARG A 71 13.68 -9.95 1.43
C ARG A 71 13.41 -8.65 0.69
N LEU A 72 14.14 -7.61 1.03
CA LEU A 72 13.86 -6.25 0.59
C LEU A 72 15.17 -5.61 0.16
N ARG A 73 15.18 -4.93 -0.98
CA ARG A 73 16.31 -4.11 -1.40
C ARG A 73 15.81 -2.86 -2.09
N GLY A 74 16.16 -1.70 -1.57
CA GLY A 74 15.81 -0.40 -2.15
C GLY A 74 17.08 0.39 -2.42
N THR A 75 17.16 1.01 -3.59
CA THR A 75 18.26 1.92 -3.95
C THR A 75 17.68 3.25 -4.39
N LEU A 76 18.17 4.35 -3.81
CA LEU A 76 17.99 5.70 -4.32
C LEU A 76 19.18 6.05 -5.20
N GLY A 77 18.92 6.69 -6.33
CA GLY A 77 19.96 7.18 -7.24
C GLY A 77 20.54 8.54 -6.84
N PRO A 78 21.34 9.15 -7.72
CA PRO A 78 21.99 10.44 -7.49
C PRO A 78 20.99 11.57 -7.15
N PRO A 79 21.42 12.62 -6.42
CA PRO A 79 22.81 12.90 -5.99
C PRO A 79 23.24 12.22 -4.70
N ALA A 80 22.30 11.70 -3.90
CA ALA A 80 22.59 11.04 -2.62
C ALA A 80 22.29 9.54 -2.72
N SER A 81 23.11 8.83 -3.51
CA SER A 81 22.92 7.39 -3.74
C SER A 81 23.02 6.61 -2.43
N ARG A 82 21.98 5.83 -2.15
CA ARG A 82 21.84 5.04 -0.92
C ARG A 82 21.19 3.72 -1.25
N THR A 83 21.71 2.64 -0.69
CA THR A 83 21.10 1.31 -0.79
C THR A 83 20.80 0.77 0.59
N PHE A 84 19.59 0.25 0.74
CA PHE A 84 19.12 -0.46 1.91
C PHE A 84 18.78 -1.88 1.51
N ALA A 85 19.16 -2.87 2.31
CA ALA A 85 18.77 -4.25 2.07
C ALA A 85 18.46 -5.00 3.35
N TRP A 86 17.53 -5.95 3.27
CA TRP A 86 17.20 -6.89 4.31
C TRP A 86 17.25 -8.30 3.72
N ASP A 87 18.20 -9.10 4.19
CA ASP A 87 18.43 -10.47 3.74
C ASP A 87 17.66 -11.51 4.58
N GLY A 88 16.73 -11.07 5.44
CA GLY A 88 16.00 -11.92 6.37
C GLY A 88 16.58 -12.07 7.76
N ALA A 89 17.83 -11.68 7.95
CA ALA A 89 18.53 -11.78 9.23
C ALA A 89 19.30 -10.49 9.54
N HIS A 90 19.87 -9.87 8.51
CA HIS A 90 20.68 -8.68 8.58
C HIS A 90 20.06 -7.55 7.77
N PHE A 91 20.15 -6.36 8.34
CA PHE A 91 19.86 -5.13 7.64
C PHE A 91 21.18 -4.48 7.19
N PHE A 92 21.23 -4.02 5.96
CA PHE A 92 22.40 -3.39 5.36
C PHE A 92 22.07 -1.96 4.96
N GLN A 93 23.01 -1.05 5.21
CA GLN A 93 22.98 0.32 4.70
C GLN A 93 24.29 0.63 3.98
N GLN A 94 24.17 1.15 2.77
CA GLN A 94 25.29 1.62 1.96
C GLN A 94 25.02 3.07 1.54
N PHE A 95 25.95 3.96 1.89
CA PHE A 95 25.91 5.38 1.57
C PHE A 95 27.10 5.71 0.65
N ASP A 96 26.85 5.80 -0.65
CA ASP A 96 27.94 5.85 -1.63
C ASP A 96 28.72 7.17 -1.57
N GLY A 97 28.02 8.29 -1.39
CA GLY A 97 28.65 9.62 -1.27
C GLY A 97 29.52 9.77 -0.04
N GLU A 98 29.27 8.99 1.01
CA GLU A 98 29.99 9.04 2.29
C GLU A 98 30.98 7.87 2.43
N LYS A 99 31.03 6.97 1.44
CA LYS A 99 31.79 5.70 1.49
C LYS A 99 31.58 4.95 2.81
N ARG A 100 30.32 4.86 3.26
CA ARG A 100 29.96 4.17 4.51
C ARG A 100 29.13 2.93 4.22
N PHE A 101 29.48 1.84 4.89
CA PHE A 101 28.74 0.59 4.87
C PHE A 101 28.47 0.13 6.30
N ALA A 102 27.21 -0.20 6.60
CA ALA A 102 26.82 -0.71 7.91
C ALA A 102 25.99 -1.98 7.76
N THR A 103 26.34 -2.99 8.55
CA THR A 103 25.54 -4.21 8.74
C THR A 103 24.95 -4.22 10.13
N PHE A 104 23.68 -4.60 10.24
CA PHE A 104 22.97 -4.67 11.50
C PHE A 104 22.39 -6.06 11.72
N THR A 105 22.73 -6.68 12.86
CA THR A 105 21.96 -7.82 13.39
C THR A 105 20.71 -7.28 14.09
N SER A 106 19.61 -8.05 14.10
CA SER A 106 18.39 -7.64 14.78
C SER A 106 18.15 -8.41 16.08
N GLU A 107 17.98 -7.67 17.17
CA GLU A 107 17.47 -8.17 18.46
C GLU A 107 16.07 -7.60 18.77
N LEU A 108 15.45 -6.94 17.79
CA LEU A 108 14.10 -6.38 17.95
C LEU A 108 13.06 -7.50 18.08
N PRO A 109 12.04 -7.33 18.93
CA PRO A 109 10.87 -8.19 18.89
C PRO A 109 10.21 -8.18 17.50
N PRO A 110 9.56 -9.28 17.06
CA PRO A 110 9.04 -9.41 15.70
C PRO A 110 8.13 -8.25 15.24
N ALA A 111 7.27 -7.74 16.13
CA ALA A 111 6.39 -6.61 15.81
C ALA A 111 7.17 -5.30 15.57
N LYS A 112 8.23 -5.05 16.36
CA LYS A 112 9.10 -3.88 16.21
C LYS A 112 9.97 -3.99 14.97
N LEU A 113 10.47 -5.19 14.66
CA LEU A 113 11.19 -5.46 13.41
C LEU A 113 10.29 -5.20 12.20
N ALA A 114 9.04 -5.67 12.21
CA ALA A 114 8.09 -5.41 11.14
C ALA A 114 7.82 -3.90 10.96
N GLY A 115 7.67 -3.16 12.06
CA GLY A 115 7.56 -1.69 12.04
C GLY A 115 8.79 -1.03 11.43
N PHE A 116 9.99 -1.37 11.91
CA PHE A 116 11.27 -0.86 11.40
C PHE A 116 11.45 -1.10 9.89
N LEU A 117 11.16 -2.32 9.42
CA LEU A 117 11.26 -2.66 8.01
C LEU A 117 10.21 -1.92 7.18
N SER A 118 8.99 -1.78 7.70
CA SER A 118 7.94 -0.98 7.05
C SER A 118 8.40 0.47 6.90
N GLU A 119 8.86 1.12 7.97
CA GLU A 119 9.34 2.51 7.93
C GLU A 119 10.51 2.70 6.95
N THR A 120 11.46 1.76 6.96
CA THR A 120 12.65 1.82 6.11
C THR A 120 12.34 1.64 4.63
N PHE A 121 11.46 0.70 4.29
CA PHE A 121 11.22 0.29 2.90
C PHE A 121 9.94 0.84 2.27
N HIS A 122 8.99 1.36 3.05
CA HIS A 122 7.75 1.94 2.53
C HIS A 122 7.97 3.05 1.49
N PRO A 123 8.98 3.94 1.59
CA PRO A 123 9.26 4.92 0.54
C PRO A 123 9.56 4.32 -0.84
N PHE A 124 10.01 3.06 -0.89
CA PHE A 124 10.32 2.33 -2.12
C PHE A 124 9.16 1.46 -2.64
N MET A 125 8.07 1.36 -1.87
CA MET A 125 6.92 0.50 -2.16
C MET A 125 5.69 1.36 -2.42
N PRO A 126 5.46 1.77 -3.70
CA PRO A 126 4.24 2.49 -4.04
C PRO A 126 3.00 1.68 -3.66
N GLU A 127 1.90 2.38 -3.35
CA GLU A 127 0.63 1.71 -3.06
C GLU A 127 0.23 0.79 -4.23
N GLY A 128 -0.48 -0.29 -3.91
CA GLY A 128 -0.88 -1.31 -4.89
C GLY A 128 0.11 -2.46 -5.10
N PHE A 129 1.37 -2.34 -4.69
CA PHE A 129 2.30 -3.49 -4.64
C PHE A 129 2.14 -4.35 -3.38
N ARG A 130 1.47 -3.80 -2.37
CA ARG A 130 1.10 -4.48 -1.12
C ARG A 130 -0.40 -4.39 -0.89
N THR A 131 -0.93 -5.27 -0.08
CA THR A 131 -2.32 -5.19 0.39
C THR A 131 -2.48 -4.02 1.37
N PRO A 132 -3.65 -3.35 1.39
CA PRO A 132 -3.95 -2.36 2.42
C PRO A 132 -3.94 -3.00 3.81
N LEU A 133 -3.38 -2.30 4.79
CA LEU A 133 -3.48 -2.69 6.20
C LEU A 133 -4.90 -2.39 6.68
N LEU A 134 -5.66 -3.44 6.98
CA LEU A 134 -7.05 -3.34 7.38
C LEU A 134 -7.20 -3.31 8.89
N LEU A 135 -7.87 -2.28 9.40
CA LEU A 135 -8.27 -2.20 10.80
C LEU A 135 -9.48 -3.11 11.06
N SER A 136 -9.64 -3.54 12.32
CA SER A 136 -10.73 -4.44 12.72
C SER A 136 -12.13 -3.86 12.44
N HIS A 137 -12.26 -2.54 12.53
CA HIS A 137 -13.47 -1.74 12.27
C HIS A 137 -13.56 -1.17 10.86
N ALA A 138 -12.74 -1.64 9.91
CA ALA A 138 -12.86 -1.23 8.52
C ALA A 138 -14.23 -1.61 7.95
N THR A 139 -14.83 -0.70 7.19
CA THR A 139 -16.10 -0.90 6.49
C THR A 139 -15.88 -0.91 4.99
N VAL A 140 -16.81 -1.50 4.24
CA VAL A 140 -16.70 -1.57 2.79
C VAL A 140 -18.02 -1.26 2.10
N ARG A 141 -17.94 -0.62 0.94
CA ARG A 141 -19.11 -0.37 0.08
C ARG A 141 -18.75 -0.53 -1.40
N ARG A 142 -19.75 -0.84 -2.21
CA ARG A 142 -19.63 -0.81 -3.68
C ARG A 142 -19.40 0.63 -4.15
N ALA A 143 -18.57 0.77 -5.17
CA ALA A 143 -18.25 2.06 -5.79
C ALA A 143 -18.06 1.89 -7.30
N THR A 144 -17.92 3.02 -7.99
CA THR A 144 -17.50 3.07 -9.39
C THR A 144 -16.22 3.89 -9.48
N HIS A 145 -15.41 3.63 -10.50
CA HIS A 145 -14.16 4.36 -10.74
C HIS A 145 -13.94 4.53 -12.24
N PRO A 146 -13.32 5.65 -12.71
CA PRO A 146 -13.05 5.85 -14.13
C PRO A 146 -12.25 4.71 -14.79
N LEU A 147 -11.29 4.12 -14.06
CA LEU A 147 -10.48 2.99 -14.53
C LEU A 147 -11.15 1.61 -14.33
N ALA A 148 -12.22 1.55 -13.55
CA ALA A 148 -12.91 0.30 -13.23
C ALA A 148 -14.40 0.57 -12.95
N PRO A 149 -15.32 0.19 -13.86
CA PRO A 149 -16.75 0.45 -13.67
C PRO A 149 -17.32 -0.28 -12.44
N GLN A 150 -16.64 -1.33 -11.96
CA GLN A 150 -16.93 -1.98 -10.69
C GLN A 150 -15.74 -1.80 -9.74
N ALA A 151 -15.97 -1.17 -8.60
CA ALA A 151 -14.99 -0.97 -7.55
C ALA A 151 -15.59 -1.22 -6.16
N VAL A 152 -14.73 -1.25 -5.16
CA VAL A 152 -15.10 -1.18 -3.74
C VAL A 152 -14.31 -0.07 -3.07
N GLU A 153 -14.96 0.59 -2.12
CA GLU A 153 -14.30 1.51 -1.20
C GLU A 153 -14.17 0.86 0.17
N LEU A 154 -12.95 0.78 0.67
CA LEU A 154 -12.59 0.31 2.00
C LEU A 154 -12.32 1.55 2.88
N VAL A 155 -13.17 1.78 3.88
CA VAL A 155 -13.13 2.97 4.73
C VAL A 155 -12.73 2.58 6.15
N GLN A 156 -11.73 3.25 6.71
CA GLN A 156 -11.30 3.04 8.09
C GLN A 156 -10.87 4.36 8.75
N LYS A 157 -11.24 4.52 10.02
CA LYS A 157 -10.75 5.62 10.86
C LYS A 157 -9.45 5.18 11.53
N LEU A 158 -8.41 6.00 11.41
CA LEU A 158 -7.11 5.71 11.97
C LEU A 158 -7.10 5.99 13.48
N ASP A 159 -6.27 5.22 14.19
CA ASP A 159 -6.05 5.30 15.64
C ASP A 159 -4.61 5.77 15.93
N GLY A 160 -4.28 6.00 17.22
CA GLY A 160 -2.93 6.39 17.64
C GLY A 160 -2.54 7.80 17.20
N ASP A 161 -1.31 7.99 16.73
CA ASP A 161 -0.78 9.30 16.30
C ASP A 161 -1.53 9.89 15.08
N ALA A 162 -2.27 9.05 14.35
CA ALA A 162 -3.10 9.44 13.22
C ALA A 162 -4.60 9.55 13.59
N ALA A 163 -4.92 9.59 14.89
CA ALA A 163 -6.30 9.59 15.37
C ALA A 163 -7.16 10.69 14.72
N GLY A 164 -8.34 10.28 14.24
CA GLY A 164 -9.30 11.19 13.61
C GLY A 164 -9.15 11.34 12.10
N LEU A 165 -8.06 10.84 11.50
CA LEU A 165 -7.98 10.72 10.05
C LEU A 165 -8.87 9.59 9.53
N GLU A 166 -9.64 9.84 8.49
CA GLU A 166 -10.33 8.79 7.73
C GLU A 166 -9.50 8.41 6.52
N MET A 167 -9.22 7.13 6.34
CA MET A 167 -8.55 6.58 5.17
C MET A 167 -9.52 5.75 4.33
N VAL A 168 -9.58 6.06 3.04
CA VAL A 168 -10.41 5.39 2.03
C VAL A 168 -9.51 4.78 0.97
N TYR A 169 -9.54 3.47 0.81
CA TYR A 169 -8.94 2.77 -0.32
C TYR A 169 -9.99 2.50 -1.39
N VAL A 170 -9.65 2.77 -2.65
CA VAL A 170 -10.48 2.41 -3.81
C VAL A 170 -9.82 1.25 -4.53
N LEU A 171 -10.53 0.13 -4.66
CA LEU A 171 -10.00 -1.10 -5.26
C LEU A 171 -10.91 -1.58 -6.41
N ARG A 172 -10.32 -2.08 -7.49
CA ARG A 172 -11.01 -2.71 -8.63
C ARG A 172 -11.75 -3.95 -8.16
N TRP A 173 -13.01 -4.14 -8.54
CA TRP A 173 -13.73 -5.38 -8.24
C TRP A 173 -13.78 -6.31 -9.47
N PRO A 174 -13.62 -7.65 -9.33
CA PRO A 174 -13.35 -8.41 -8.10
C PRO A 174 -11.86 -8.64 -7.77
N GLN A 175 -10.92 -8.16 -8.60
CA GLN A 175 -9.48 -8.48 -8.47
C GLN A 175 -8.80 -7.79 -7.28
N LEU A 176 -9.41 -6.72 -6.78
CA LEU A 176 -8.95 -5.86 -5.68
C LEU A 176 -7.62 -5.17 -5.97
N ASP A 177 -7.38 -4.85 -7.24
CA ASP A 177 -6.26 -4.01 -7.67
C ASP A 177 -6.44 -2.58 -7.17
N PHE A 178 -5.35 -1.97 -6.71
CA PHE A 178 -5.38 -0.62 -6.18
C PHE A 178 -5.70 0.39 -7.29
N LEU A 179 -6.65 1.29 -7.02
CA LEU A 179 -7.03 2.39 -7.92
C LEU A 179 -6.78 3.76 -7.29
N GLY A 180 -6.77 3.84 -5.96
CA GLY A 180 -6.41 5.05 -5.25
C GLY A 180 -6.56 4.93 -3.74
N ARG A 181 -6.05 5.94 -3.05
CA ARG A 181 -6.18 6.15 -1.61
C ARG A 181 -6.53 7.60 -1.37
N ARG A 182 -7.43 7.86 -0.42
CA ARG A 182 -7.71 9.20 0.09
C ARG A 182 -7.61 9.20 1.60
N THR A 183 -7.00 10.24 2.15
CA THR A 183 -6.98 10.52 3.57
C THR A 183 -7.69 11.84 3.80
N VAL A 184 -8.62 11.89 4.74
CA VAL A 184 -9.39 13.09 5.09
C VAL A 184 -9.21 13.37 6.57
N SER A 185 -8.78 14.58 6.90
CA SER A 185 -8.66 15.04 8.29
C SER A 185 -9.99 15.59 8.83
N PRO A 186 -10.14 15.71 10.17
CA PRO A 186 -11.35 16.23 10.79
C PRO A 186 -11.75 17.65 10.34
N ASP A 187 -10.79 18.47 9.94
CA ASP A 187 -11.00 19.83 9.41
C ASP A 187 -11.38 19.84 7.91
N GLY A 188 -11.50 18.67 7.29
CA GLY A 188 -11.88 18.49 5.89
C GLY A 188 -10.71 18.60 4.90
N ALA A 189 -9.47 18.79 5.35
CA ALA A 189 -8.33 18.71 4.44
C ALA A 189 -8.18 17.28 3.90
N ALA A 190 -7.87 17.16 2.61
CA ALA A 190 -7.77 15.88 1.94
C ALA A 190 -6.44 15.75 1.20
N ALA A 191 -5.83 14.57 1.34
CA ALA A 191 -4.73 14.09 0.52
C ALA A 191 -5.20 12.87 -0.27
N GLU A 192 -4.78 12.78 -1.52
CA GLU A 192 -5.16 11.68 -2.40
C GLU A 192 -3.94 11.14 -3.15
N GLU A 193 -3.94 9.83 -3.34
CA GLU A 193 -3.03 9.13 -4.22
C GLU A 193 -3.87 8.42 -5.28
N ARG A 194 -3.68 8.75 -6.55
CA ARG A 194 -4.53 8.33 -7.66
C ARG A 194 -3.71 7.54 -8.65
N VAL A 195 -4.24 6.39 -9.08
CA VAL A 195 -3.66 5.66 -10.21
C VAL A 195 -4.00 6.39 -11.51
N GLU A 196 -2.97 6.76 -12.25
CA GLU A 196 -3.09 7.44 -13.55
C GLU A 196 -2.76 6.50 -14.72
N GLU A 197 -1.92 5.49 -14.48
CA GLU A 197 -1.56 4.46 -15.44
C GLU A 197 -1.32 3.13 -14.70
N GLU A 198 -1.73 2.01 -15.29
CA GLU A 198 -1.61 0.66 -14.73
C GLU A 198 -0.62 -0.19 -15.54
N HIS A 199 0.06 -1.11 -14.86
CA HIS A 199 0.76 -2.24 -15.46
C HIS A 199 0.00 -3.51 -15.08
N CYS A 200 -0.49 -4.26 -16.07
CA CYS A 200 -1.28 -5.46 -15.86
C CYS A 200 -0.55 -6.71 -16.37
N ASP A 201 -0.46 -7.73 -15.52
CA ASP A 201 0.03 -9.05 -15.89
C ASP A 201 -1.17 -10.00 -16.05
N ALA A 202 -1.37 -10.49 -17.28
CA ALA A 202 -2.49 -11.37 -17.61
C ALA A 202 -2.36 -12.75 -16.95
N ALA A 203 -1.14 -13.29 -16.84
CA ALA A 203 -0.89 -14.59 -16.25
C ALA A 203 -1.18 -14.59 -14.74
N LEU A 204 -0.91 -13.47 -14.06
CA LEU A 204 -1.26 -13.26 -12.66
C LEU A 204 -2.70 -12.76 -12.48
N SER A 205 -3.33 -12.25 -13.54
CA SER A 205 -4.62 -11.53 -13.46
C SER A 205 -4.56 -10.47 -12.34
N LEU A 206 -3.56 -9.60 -12.45
CA LEU A 206 -3.17 -8.61 -11.45
C LEU A 206 -2.74 -7.33 -12.15
N CYS A 207 -3.30 -6.20 -11.74
CA CYS A 207 -2.81 -4.88 -12.12
C CYS A 207 -2.15 -4.18 -10.91
N VAL A 208 -1.06 -3.48 -11.18
CA VAL A 208 -0.35 -2.63 -10.22
C VAL A 208 -0.18 -1.23 -10.82
N PRO A 209 -0.02 -0.18 -10.00
CA PRO A 209 0.19 1.16 -10.52
C PRO A 209 1.52 1.27 -11.25
N LYS A 210 1.50 1.91 -12.43
CA LYS A 210 2.69 2.34 -13.17
C LYS A 210 2.92 3.84 -13.02
N ARG A 211 1.85 4.64 -12.89
CA ARG A 211 1.91 6.05 -12.54
C ARG A 211 0.94 6.36 -11.41
N LEU A 212 1.44 7.00 -10.38
CA LEU A 212 0.67 7.50 -9.23
C LEU A 212 0.82 9.00 -9.14
N GLY A 213 -0.31 9.72 -9.12
CA GLY A 213 -0.35 11.13 -8.81
C GLY A 213 -0.65 11.32 -7.33
N ARG A 214 0.11 12.17 -6.64
CA ARG A 214 -0.17 12.61 -5.26
C ARG A 214 -0.78 14.01 -5.29
N TRP A 215 -1.90 14.18 -4.60
CA TRP A 215 -2.73 15.37 -4.64
C TRP A 215 -3.05 15.85 -3.23
N GLN A 216 -3.10 17.16 -3.04
CA GLN A 216 -3.52 17.80 -1.80
C GLN A 216 -4.38 19.02 -2.13
N GLY A 217 -5.58 19.11 -1.56
CA GLY A 217 -6.51 20.22 -1.86
C GLY A 217 -6.80 20.38 -3.35
N GLY A 218 -6.91 19.27 -4.09
CA GLY A 218 -7.15 19.26 -5.53
C GLY A 218 -5.96 19.64 -6.41
N LYS A 219 -4.80 19.98 -5.84
CA LYS A 219 -3.56 20.27 -6.58
C LYS A 219 -2.63 19.08 -6.55
N ARG A 220 -1.95 18.80 -7.66
CA ARG A 220 -0.90 17.77 -7.72
C ARG A 220 0.31 18.27 -6.94
N VAL A 221 0.73 17.52 -5.93
CA VAL A 221 1.89 17.83 -5.06
C VAL A 221 3.06 16.88 -5.27
N GLY A 222 2.87 15.82 -6.05
CA GLY A 222 3.95 14.93 -6.44
C GLY A 222 3.47 13.81 -7.35
N GLU A 223 4.42 12.96 -7.77
CA GLU A 223 4.14 11.76 -8.53
C GLU A 223 5.18 10.66 -8.32
N THR A 224 4.79 9.46 -8.70
CA THR A 224 5.68 8.31 -8.85
C THR A 224 5.44 7.69 -10.22
N VAL A 225 6.52 7.47 -10.99
CA VAL A 225 6.46 6.93 -12.34
C VAL A 225 7.39 5.74 -12.45
N LEU A 226 6.84 4.56 -12.73
CA LEU A 226 7.60 3.33 -12.90
C LEU A 226 7.98 3.14 -14.37
N THR A 227 9.28 3.04 -14.63
CA THR A 227 9.84 2.73 -15.94
C THR A 227 10.06 1.23 -16.14
N ARG A 228 10.18 0.47 -15.05
CA ARG A 228 10.27 -0.99 -15.04
C ARG A 228 9.35 -1.57 -13.98
N VAL A 229 8.56 -2.56 -14.37
CA VAL A 229 7.72 -3.37 -13.47
C VAL A 229 7.84 -4.83 -13.89
N GLU A 230 8.37 -5.66 -12.99
CA GLU A 230 8.49 -7.11 -13.19
C GLU A 230 7.82 -7.81 -12.01
N LEU A 231 6.65 -8.38 -12.25
CA LEU A 231 5.91 -9.15 -11.24
C LEU A 231 6.38 -10.61 -11.25
N ASN A 232 6.54 -11.21 -10.08
CA ASN A 232 7.16 -12.52 -9.88
C ASN A 232 8.53 -12.67 -10.55
N ALA A 233 9.33 -11.59 -10.53
CA ALA A 233 10.69 -11.60 -11.04
C ALA A 233 11.53 -12.71 -10.39
N ALA A 234 12.35 -13.38 -11.20
CA ALA A 234 13.33 -14.34 -10.70
C ALA A 234 14.48 -13.59 -10.00
N LEU A 235 14.36 -13.43 -8.69
CA LEU A 235 15.35 -12.75 -7.85
C LEU A 235 16.18 -13.80 -7.09
N PRO A 236 17.52 -13.77 -7.22
CA PRO A 236 18.37 -14.73 -6.55
C PRO A 236 18.45 -14.42 -5.03
N ASN A 237 18.72 -15.44 -4.21
CA ASN A 237 18.72 -15.30 -2.75
C ASN A 237 19.81 -14.34 -2.24
N ASP A 238 20.98 -14.37 -2.88
CA ASP A 238 22.15 -13.54 -2.56
C ASP A 238 22.00 -12.09 -3.01
N GLY A 239 21.00 -11.77 -3.85
CA GLY A 239 20.73 -10.41 -4.32
C GLY A 239 20.35 -9.40 -3.23
N PHE A 240 20.03 -9.89 -2.02
CA PHE A 240 19.62 -9.10 -0.85
C PHE A 240 20.72 -8.96 0.21
N THR A 241 21.82 -9.69 0.05
CA THR A 241 23.00 -9.56 0.91
C THR A 241 23.95 -8.59 0.23
N LEU A 242 24.31 -7.51 0.93
CA LEU A 242 25.26 -6.54 0.39
C LEU A 242 26.67 -6.85 0.90
N THR A 243 27.65 -6.61 0.04
CA THR A 243 29.07 -6.65 0.39
C THR A 243 29.60 -5.23 0.36
N ALA A 244 30.38 -4.86 1.38
CA ALA A 244 31.03 -3.56 1.43
C ALA A 244 31.94 -3.37 0.20
N PRO A 245 31.78 -2.27 -0.56
CA PRO A 245 32.73 -1.94 -1.62
C PRO A 245 34.11 -1.61 -1.05
N GLU A 246 35.14 -1.79 -1.87
CA GLU A 246 36.51 -1.46 -1.47
C GLU A 246 36.66 0.01 -1.06
N GLY A 247 37.37 0.24 0.05
CA GLY A 247 37.65 1.59 0.56
C GLY A 247 36.49 2.26 1.31
N TYR A 248 35.44 1.51 1.67
CA TYR A 248 34.36 1.99 2.53
C TYR A 248 34.74 1.85 4.01
N ASP A 249 34.26 2.77 4.84
CA ASP A 249 34.19 2.59 6.29
C ASP A 249 33.12 1.55 6.61
N VAL A 250 33.52 0.44 7.26
CA VAL A 250 32.66 -0.72 7.51
C VAL A 250 32.34 -0.81 9.00
N GLN A 251 31.05 -0.85 9.31
CA GLN A 251 30.56 -0.94 10.68
C GLN A 251 29.62 -2.12 10.84
N THR A 252 29.70 -2.79 11.99
CA THR A 252 28.72 -3.77 12.44
C THR A 252 28.02 -3.23 13.68
N ARG A 253 26.69 -3.29 13.68
CA ARG A 253 25.83 -2.74 14.74
C ARG A 253 24.71 -3.73 15.06
N THR A 254 23.94 -3.42 16.10
CA THR A 254 22.77 -4.21 16.49
C THR A 254 21.55 -3.30 16.56
N LEU A 255 20.44 -3.73 15.97
CA LEU A 255 19.14 -3.09 16.13
C LEU A 255 18.53 -3.59 17.44
N VAL A 256 18.41 -2.68 18.40
CA VAL A 256 17.80 -2.89 19.72
C VAL A 256 16.65 -1.91 19.92
N GLU A 257 15.78 -2.18 20.90
CA GLU A 257 14.74 -1.21 21.26
C GLU A 257 15.37 0.06 21.86
N SER A 258 14.86 1.22 21.46
CA SER A 258 15.27 2.49 22.05
C SER A 258 14.77 2.57 23.49
N THR A 259 15.68 2.62 24.47
CA THR A 259 15.32 2.98 25.84
C THR A 259 14.92 4.46 25.85
N PRO A 260 13.72 4.84 26.35
CA PRO A 260 13.37 6.25 26.49
C PRO A 260 14.41 6.95 27.36
N ALA A 261 15.00 8.03 26.84
CA ALA A 261 15.88 8.87 27.65
C ALA A 261 15.06 9.48 28.79
N THR A 262 15.44 9.21 30.03
CA THR A 262 14.90 9.89 31.21
C THR A 262 15.14 11.39 31.03
N GLN A 263 14.08 12.18 30.87
CA GLN A 263 14.22 13.63 30.87
C GLN A 263 14.80 14.06 32.24
N PRO A 264 15.82 14.93 32.29
CA PRO A 264 16.26 15.52 33.55
C PRO A 264 15.09 16.30 34.14
N THR A 265 14.62 15.89 35.31
CA THR A 265 13.82 16.74 36.17
C THR A 265 14.76 17.75 36.81
N ASP A 266 14.97 18.87 36.14
CA ASP A 266 15.58 20.04 36.80
C ASP A 266 14.55 20.59 37.81
N GLY A 267 14.97 20.62 39.07
CA GLY A 267 14.24 21.19 40.20
C GLY A 267 14.60 22.64 40.47
#